data_AF-A0A258JJP7-F1
#
_entry.id   AF-A0A258JJP7-F1
#
_cell.length_a   1.000
_cell.length_b   1.000
_cell.length_c   1.000
_cell.angle_alpha   90.00
_cell.angle_beta   90.00
_cell.angle_gamma   90.00
#
_symmetry.space_group_name_H-M   'P 1'
#
loop_
_entity.id
_entity.type
_entity.pdbx_description
1 polymer ?
#
loop_
_entity_poly.entity_id
_entity_poly.type
_entity_poly.pdbx_seq_one_letter_code
_entity_poly.pdbx_strand_id
1 'polypeptide(L)'
;MKTDAFALRHIGPEESDLQQMLKTIGVDSIEQLIYETLPDDIRLKAPLNLDPEMTEYEYLKHITLLGNKNKMFKTYIGLGYNQAIVPAVIQRNVFENPGWYTAYTPYQAEIAQGRLEAILNFQTTVIELTGMEIANASLLDEGTAA
;
A
#
# COMPACT_ATOMS: atom_id res chain seq x y z
N MET A 1 -18.30 -4.71 -20.26
CA MET A 1 -17.20 -4.72 -19.28
C MET A 1 -17.72 -5.40 -18.03
N LYS A 2 -17.11 -6.52 -17.60
CA LYS A 2 -17.43 -7.16 -16.31
C LYS A 2 -16.90 -6.25 -15.20
N THR A 3 -17.78 -5.46 -14.60
CA THR A 3 -17.42 -4.51 -13.52
C THR A 3 -17.62 -5.12 -12.13
N ASP A 4 -18.01 -6.39 -12.07
CA ASP A 4 -18.27 -7.17 -10.88
C ASP A 4 -17.02 -7.89 -10.34
N ALA A 5 -15.96 -8.03 -11.14
CA ALA A 5 -14.72 -8.68 -10.73
C ALA A 5 -13.57 -7.68 -10.56
N PHE A 6 -13.19 -7.38 -9.30
CA PHE A 6 -12.04 -6.51 -8.99
C PHE A 6 -10.73 -7.01 -9.61
N ALA A 7 -10.57 -8.34 -9.74
CA ALA A 7 -9.40 -8.94 -10.37
C ALA A 7 -9.14 -8.40 -11.79
N LEU A 8 -10.18 -8.05 -12.55
CA LEU A 8 -10.06 -7.49 -13.90
C LEU A 8 -9.64 -6.01 -13.92
N ARG A 9 -9.66 -5.32 -12.77
CA ARG A 9 -9.10 -3.96 -12.60
C ARG A 9 -7.68 -4.01 -12.05
N HIS A 10 -7.37 -5.03 -11.25
CA HIS A 10 -6.09 -5.18 -10.58
C HIS A 10 -5.03 -5.86 -11.46
N ILE A 11 -5.42 -6.91 -12.18
CA ILE A 11 -4.52 -7.65 -13.08
C ILE A 11 -4.45 -6.89 -14.40
N GLY A 12 -3.25 -6.39 -14.73
CA GLY A 12 -3.03 -5.58 -15.92
C GLY A 12 -3.17 -6.33 -17.26
N PRO A 13 -2.51 -7.50 -17.45
CA PRO A 13 -2.57 -8.23 -18.71
C PRO A 13 -3.98 -8.71 -19.06
N GLU A 14 -4.42 -8.44 -20.29
CA GLU A 14 -5.66 -8.99 -20.83
C GLU A 14 -5.42 -10.38 -21.45
N GLU A 15 -6.50 -11.07 -21.83
CA GLU A 15 -6.39 -12.42 -22.44
C GLU A 15 -5.52 -12.44 -23.70
N SER A 16 -5.56 -11.37 -24.51
CA SER A 16 -4.70 -11.23 -25.70
C SER A 16 -3.22 -11.08 -25.34
N ASP A 17 -2.92 -10.32 -24.28
CA ASP A 17 -1.54 -10.14 -23.81
C ASP A 17 -1.00 -11.47 -23.27
N LEU A 18 -1.83 -12.21 -22.52
CA LEU A 18 -1.47 -13.49 -21.95
C LEU A 18 -1.05 -14.50 -23.03
N GLN A 19 -1.80 -14.60 -24.13
CA GLN A 19 -1.43 -15.49 -25.24
C GLN A 19 -0.07 -15.14 -25.85
N GLN A 20 0.21 -13.84 -26.03
CA GLN A 20 1.49 -13.38 -26.56
C GLN A 20 2.64 -13.66 -25.58
N MET A 21 2.42 -13.45 -24.28
CA MET A 21 3.40 -13.71 -23.23
C MET A 21 3.74 -15.20 -23.14
N LEU A 22 2.73 -16.07 -23.08
CA LEU A 22 2.91 -17.52 -23.00
C LEU A 22 3.69 -18.05 -24.21
N LYS A 23 3.33 -17.59 -25.42
CA LYS A 23 4.08 -17.93 -26.64
C LYS A 23 5.54 -17.48 -26.60
N THR A 24 5.82 -16.31 -26.01
CA THR A 24 7.19 -15.79 -25.89
C THR A 24 8.02 -16.62 -24.92
N ILE A 25 7.41 -17.07 -23.82
CA ILE A 25 8.03 -17.93 -22.83
C ILE A 25 8.21 -19.37 -23.36
N GLY A 26 7.32 -19.83 -24.24
CA GLY A 26 7.37 -21.15 -24.85
C GLY A 26 6.52 -22.21 -24.13
N VAL A 27 5.44 -21.80 -23.45
CA VAL A 27 4.50 -22.66 -22.73
C VAL A 27 3.08 -22.43 -23.23
N ASP A 28 2.20 -23.43 -23.08
CA ASP A 28 0.84 -23.39 -23.62
C ASP A 28 -0.19 -22.80 -22.63
N SER A 29 0.11 -22.78 -21.33
CA SER A 29 -0.81 -22.25 -20.31
C SER A 29 -0.11 -21.75 -19.04
N ILE A 30 -0.85 -21.00 -18.21
CA ILE A 30 -0.39 -20.58 -16.88
C ILE A 30 -0.16 -21.78 -15.97
N GLU A 31 -0.97 -22.83 -16.07
CA GLU A 31 -0.81 -24.06 -15.29
C GLU A 31 0.52 -24.75 -15.60
N GLN A 32 0.89 -24.83 -16.89
CA GLN A 32 2.20 -25.34 -17.30
C GLN A 32 3.32 -24.47 -16.75
N LEU A 33 3.22 -23.14 -16.89
CA LEU A 33 4.22 -22.21 -16.36
C LEU A 33 4.44 -22.39 -14.85
N ILE A 34 3.34 -22.50 -14.09
CA ILE A 34 3.41 -22.71 -12.64
C ILE A 34 4.06 -24.05 -12.30
N TYR A 35 3.70 -25.13 -13.00
CA TYR A 35 4.25 -26.47 -12.79
C TYR A 35 5.76 -26.52 -13.06
N GLU A 36 6.23 -25.85 -14.11
CA GLU A 36 7.66 -25.80 -14.44
C GLU A 36 8.46 -24.84 -13.55
N THR A 37 7.80 -23.89 -12.86
CA THR A 37 8.46 -22.90 -12.00
C THR A 37 8.54 -23.32 -10.53
N LEU A 38 7.49 -23.94 -10.01
CA LEU A 38 7.38 -24.29 -8.59
C LEU A 38 7.51 -25.80 -8.39
N PRO A 39 8.37 -26.26 -7.46
CA PRO A 39 8.40 -27.65 -7.07
C PRO A 39 7.03 -28.15 -6.57
N ASP A 40 6.60 -29.31 -7.05
CA ASP A 40 5.28 -29.88 -6.75
C ASP A 40 5.08 -30.22 -5.28
N ASP A 41 6.14 -30.51 -4.55
CA ASP A 41 6.12 -30.92 -3.14
C ASP A 41 5.77 -29.78 -2.19
N ILE A 42 6.06 -28.53 -2.56
CA ILE A 42 5.68 -27.33 -1.81
C ILE A 42 4.38 -26.67 -2.32
N ARG A 43 3.84 -27.12 -3.46
CA ARG A 43 2.60 -26.57 -4.01
C ARG A 43 1.38 -26.99 -3.18
N LEU A 44 0.51 -26.03 -2.87
CA LEU A 44 -0.77 -26.28 -2.21
C LEU A 44 -1.59 -27.34 -2.96
N LYS A 45 -2.05 -28.36 -2.22
CA LYS A 45 -2.83 -29.49 -2.77
C LYS A 45 -4.33 -29.20 -2.90
N ALA A 46 -4.80 -28.14 -2.25
CA ALA A 46 -6.17 -27.66 -2.33
C ALA A 46 -6.16 -26.14 -2.52
N PRO A 47 -7.21 -25.56 -3.14
CA PRO A 47 -7.40 -24.12 -3.19
C PRO A 47 -7.45 -23.50 -1.79
N LEU A 48 -7.19 -22.19 -1.70
CA LEU A 48 -7.37 -21.45 -0.46
C LEU A 48 -8.85 -21.53 -0.03
N ASN A 49 -9.08 -21.83 1.24
CA ASN A 49 -10.41 -21.82 1.84
C ASN A 49 -10.75 -20.39 2.30
N LEU A 50 -11.32 -19.60 1.38
CA LEU A 50 -11.69 -18.20 1.59
C LEU A 50 -13.19 -18.01 1.38
N ASP A 51 -13.74 -16.96 1.97
CA ASP A 51 -15.09 -16.49 1.68
C ASP A 51 -15.21 -16.07 0.20
N PRO A 52 -16.42 -16.07 -0.37
CA PRO A 52 -16.66 -15.60 -1.74
C PRO A 52 -16.14 -14.18 -1.96
N GLU A 53 -15.65 -13.92 -3.16
CA GLU A 53 -15.22 -12.59 -3.56
C GLU A 53 -16.35 -11.57 -3.47
N MET A 54 -16.00 -10.34 -3.08
CA MET A 54 -16.90 -9.20 -3.10
C MET A 54 -16.57 -8.30 -4.29
N THR A 55 -17.58 -7.69 -4.88
CA THR A 55 -17.39 -6.55 -5.78
C THR A 55 -16.74 -5.39 -5.03
N GLU A 56 -16.12 -4.44 -5.75
CA GLU A 56 -15.56 -3.22 -5.14
C GLU A 56 -16.59 -2.46 -4.28
N TYR A 57 -17.83 -2.39 -4.77
CA TYR A 57 -18.93 -1.70 -4.08
C TYR A 57 -19.37 -2.43 -2.80
N GLU A 58 -19.50 -3.76 -2.87
CA GLU A 58 -19.85 -4.57 -1.69
C GLU A 58 -18.77 -4.49 -0.63
N TYR A 59 -17.49 -4.54 -1.03
CA TYR A 59 -16.37 -4.40 -0.10
C TYR A 59 -16.38 -3.05 0.61
N LEU A 60 -16.60 -1.94 -0.12
CA LEU A 60 -16.71 -0.60 0.47
C LEU A 60 -17.84 -0.53 1.50
N LYS A 61 -19.01 -1.10 1.19
CA LYS A 61 -20.14 -1.16 2.13
C LYS A 61 -19.80 -2.03 3.34
N HIS A 62 -19.18 -3.18 3.13
CA HIS A 62 -18.79 -4.11 4.17
C HIS A 62 -17.82 -3.46 5.17
N ILE A 63 -16.72 -2.88 4.68
CA ILE A 63 -15.70 -2.28 5.54
C ILE A 63 -16.23 -1.04 6.27
N THR A 64 -17.13 -0.28 5.64
CA THR A 64 -17.82 0.86 6.30
C THR A 64 -18.69 0.39 7.47
N LEU A 65 -19.49 -0.67 7.27
CA LEU A 65 -20.31 -1.23 8.33
C LEU A 65 -19.46 -1.81 9.48
N LEU A 66 -18.32 -2.42 9.15
CA LEU A 66 -17.38 -2.91 10.16
C LEU A 66 -16.76 -1.76 10.94
N GLY A 67 -16.28 -0.71 10.26
CA GLY A 67 -15.71 0.48 10.88
C GLY A 67 -16.69 1.22 11.80
N ASN A 68 -17.99 1.24 11.45
CA ASN A 68 -19.04 1.85 12.26
C ASN A 68 -19.30 1.13 13.61
N LYS A 69 -18.72 -0.05 13.85
CA LYS A 69 -18.76 -0.70 15.17
C LYS A 69 -17.81 -0.05 16.16
N ASN A 70 -16.80 0.68 15.69
CA ASN A 70 -15.87 1.41 16.55
C ASN A 70 -16.56 2.60 17.23
N LYS A 71 -16.13 2.91 18.46
CA LYS A 71 -16.65 4.06 19.21
C LYS A 71 -15.59 5.15 19.25
N MET A 72 -15.92 6.31 18.68
CA MET A 72 -15.06 7.49 18.71
C MET A 72 -15.28 8.26 20.01
N PHE A 73 -14.26 8.29 20.87
CA PHE A 73 -14.26 9.06 22.11
C PHE A 73 -13.36 10.29 21.97
N LYS A 74 -13.59 11.29 22.82
CA LYS A 74 -12.55 12.28 23.14
C LYS A 74 -11.56 11.61 24.06
N THR A 75 -10.36 11.32 23.56
CA THR A 75 -9.35 10.55 24.27
C THR A 75 -8.29 11.48 24.85
N TYR A 76 -8.10 11.41 26.16
CA TYR A 76 -7.07 12.15 26.90
C TYR A 76 -6.14 11.20 27.66
N ILE A 77 -5.96 9.97 27.16
CA ILE A 77 -5.08 8.96 27.76
C ILE A 77 -3.61 9.40 27.69
N GLY A 78 -3.21 10.06 26.60
CA GLY A 78 -1.82 10.46 26.37
C GLY A 78 -0.96 9.26 26.00
N LEU A 79 0.15 9.05 26.73
CA LEU A 79 1.08 7.93 26.54
C LEU A 79 1.63 7.85 25.10
N GLY A 80 2.11 8.97 24.56
CA GLY A 80 2.70 9.05 23.22
C GLY A 80 1.71 9.32 22.08
N TYR A 81 0.40 9.15 22.30
CA TYR A 81 -0.62 9.40 21.28
C TYR A 81 -1.57 10.53 21.70
N ASN A 82 -1.54 11.63 20.95
CA ASN A 82 -2.36 12.81 21.22
C ASN A 82 -3.14 13.21 19.96
N GLN A 83 -4.44 13.48 20.09
CA GLN A 83 -5.28 13.85 18.95
C GLN A 83 -4.86 15.22 18.40
N ALA A 84 -4.54 15.28 17.11
CA ALA A 84 -4.28 16.52 16.37
C ALA A 84 -5.38 16.76 15.31
N ILE A 85 -5.58 18.03 14.95
CA ILE A 85 -6.39 18.38 13.77
C ILE A 85 -5.50 18.24 12.55
N VAL A 86 -5.78 17.27 11.69
CA VAL A 86 -5.09 17.10 10.41
C VAL A 86 -5.61 18.17 9.44
N PRO A 87 -4.76 19.05 8.88
CA PRO A 87 -5.21 20.04 7.91
C PRO A 87 -5.83 19.38 6.67
N ALA A 88 -7.05 19.77 6.31
CA ALA A 88 -7.80 19.16 5.21
C ALA A 88 -7.06 19.21 3.86
N VAL A 89 -6.25 20.26 3.64
CA VAL A 89 -5.42 20.39 2.44
C VAL A 89 -4.32 19.33 2.36
N ILE A 90 -3.76 18.90 3.49
CA ILE A 90 -2.74 17.84 3.56
C ILE A 90 -3.41 16.48 3.38
N GLN A 91 -4.53 16.24 4.08
CA GLN A 91 -5.29 14.99 3.94
C GLN A 91 -5.67 14.74 2.46
N ARG A 92 -6.30 15.72 1.81
CA ARG A 92 -6.79 15.54 0.45
C ARG A 92 -5.68 15.47 -0.61
N ASN A 93 -4.66 16.32 -0.51
CA ASN A 93 -3.70 16.50 -1.61
C ASN A 93 -2.38 15.71 -1.44
N VAL A 94 -2.14 15.16 -0.25
CA VAL A 94 -0.97 14.31 0.04
C VAL A 94 -1.43 12.90 0.42
N PHE A 95 -2.18 12.76 1.52
CA PHE A 95 -2.54 11.43 2.05
C PHE A 95 -3.48 10.63 1.12
N GLU A 96 -4.49 11.28 0.54
CA GLU A 96 -5.47 10.68 -0.36
C GLU A 96 -5.06 10.75 -1.85
N ASN A 97 -3.83 11.20 -2.15
CA ASN A 97 -3.35 11.41 -3.51
C ASN A 97 -2.34 10.32 -3.95
N PRO A 98 -2.67 9.48 -4.95
CA PRO A 98 -1.77 8.41 -5.40
C PRO A 98 -0.42 8.92 -5.93
N GLY A 99 -0.34 10.17 -6.39
CA GLY A 99 0.94 10.77 -6.79
C GLY A 99 1.97 10.86 -5.66
N TRP A 100 1.53 10.81 -4.40
CA TRP A 100 2.38 10.84 -3.22
C TRP A 100 2.65 9.47 -2.60
N TYR A 101 1.69 8.54 -2.63
CA TYR A 101 1.82 7.25 -1.91
C TYR A 101 2.11 6.03 -2.78
N THR A 102 2.10 6.14 -4.11
CA THR A 102 2.37 4.97 -4.99
C THR A 102 3.86 4.76 -5.27
N ALA A 103 4.68 5.81 -5.19
CA ALA A 103 6.12 5.69 -5.33
C ALA A 103 6.76 5.06 -4.07
N TYR A 104 7.88 4.37 -4.25
CA TYR A 104 8.62 3.77 -3.14
C TYR A 104 9.86 4.61 -2.75
N THR A 105 10.80 4.01 -2.03
CA THR A 105 12.07 4.61 -1.62
C THR A 105 12.72 5.40 -2.76
N PRO A 106 13.23 6.61 -2.50
CA PRO A 106 13.84 7.48 -3.51
C PRO A 106 15.24 7.00 -3.95
N TYR A 107 15.35 5.76 -4.46
CA TYR A 107 16.60 5.22 -5.02
C TYR A 107 17.06 5.94 -6.29
N GLN A 108 16.13 6.55 -7.04
CA GLN A 108 16.41 7.36 -8.23
C GLN A 108 16.09 8.82 -7.91
N ALA A 109 17.10 9.58 -7.49
CA ALA A 109 16.93 10.90 -6.91
C ALA A 109 16.34 11.91 -7.91
N GLU A 110 16.72 11.82 -9.19
CA GLU A 110 16.37 12.73 -10.27
C GLU A 110 14.86 12.79 -10.51
N ILE A 111 14.16 11.68 -10.26
CA ILE A 111 12.70 11.56 -10.39
C ILE A 111 11.99 11.52 -9.02
N ALA A 112 12.69 11.93 -7.97
CA ALA A 112 12.22 11.86 -6.59
C ALA A 112 12.36 13.15 -5.79
N GLN A 113 12.81 14.24 -6.43
CA GLN A 113 13.15 15.49 -5.77
C GLN A 113 12.01 16.04 -4.88
N GLY A 114 10.75 15.94 -5.32
CA GLY A 114 9.62 16.45 -4.52
C GLY A 114 9.48 15.78 -3.13
N ARG A 115 9.63 14.45 -3.04
CA ARG A 115 9.57 13.76 -1.73
C ARG A 115 10.88 13.87 -0.95
N LEU A 116 12.02 13.94 -1.63
CA LEU A 116 13.32 14.17 -0.99
C LEU A 116 13.36 15.54 -0.30
N GLU A 117 12.82 16.58 -0.94
CA GLU A 117 12.68 17.91 -0.35
C GLU A 117 11.75 17.89 0.87
N ALA A 118 10.60 17.22 0.79
CA ALA A 118 9.70 17.07 1.92
C ALA A 118 10.35 16.34 3.12
N ILE A 119 11.17 15.31 2.85
CA ILE A 119 11.96 14.60 3.87
C ILE A 119 13.04 15.51 4.46
N LEU A 120 13.71 16.33 3.65
CA LEU A 120 14.68 17.30 4.13
C LEU A 120 14.02 18.36 5.03
N ASN A 121 12.80 18.78 4.70
CA ASN A 121 12.00 19.68 5.54
C ASN A 121 11.64 19.02 6.88
N PHE A 122 11.32 17.72 6.88
CA PHE A 122 11.12 16.95 8.12
C PHE A 122 12.40 16.92 8.97
N GLN A 123 13.55 16.59 8.37
CA GLN A 123 14.84 16.58 9.08
C GLN A 123 15.17 17.94 9.68
N THR A 124 15.02 19.01 8.90
CA THR A 124 15.22 20.39 9.35
C THR A 124 14.29 20.74 10.52
N THR A 125 13.01 20.37 10.43
CA THR A 125 12.04 20.61 11.51
C THR A 125 12.45 19.90 12.80
N VAL A 126 12.88 18.65 12.72
CA VAL A 126 13.36 17.89 13.90
C VAL A 126 14.62 18.52 14.48
N ILE A 127 15.59 18.91 13.64
CA ILE A 127 16.82 19.62 14.03
C ILE A 127 16.51 20.91 14.76
N GLU A 128 15.65 21.76 14.20
CA GLU A 128 15.30 23.06 14.78
C GLU A 128 14.53 22.93 16.11
N LEU A 129 13.63 21.94 16.24
CA LEU A 129 12.87 21.71 17.46
C LEU A 129 13.69 21.07 18.58
N THR A 130 14.66 20.23 18.26
CA THR A 130 15.47 19.48 19.25
C THR A 130 16.79 20.17 19.58
N GLY A 131 17.29 21.04 18.70
CA GLY A 131 18.62 21.66 18.81
C GLY A 131 19.77 20.69 18.50
N MET A 132 19.49 19.52 17.95
CA MET A 132 20.50 18.53 17.55
C MET A 132 21.11 18.87 16.19
N GLU A 133 22.34 18.42 15.92
CA GLU A 133 23.05 18.78 14.69
C GLU A 133 22.50 18.07 13.44
N ILE A 134 21.98 16.85 13.60
CA ILE A 134 21.51 16.00 12.50
C ILE A 134 20.27 15.19 12.92
N ALA A 135 19.40 14.89 11.96
CA ALA A 135 18.27 13.99 12.11
C ALA A 135 18.18 13.05 10.89
N ASN A 136 17.64 11.85 11.08
CA ASN A 136 17.38 10.92 9.97
C ASN A 136 16.00 11.17 9.33
N ALA A 137 15.66 10.38 8.31
CA ALA A 137 14.41 10.49 7.55
C ALA A 137 13.25 9.67 8.17
N SER A 138 13.14 9.61 9.51
CA SER A 138 12.20 8.81 10.35
C SER A 138 12.70 7.44 10.81
N LEU A 139 12.02 6.91 11.83
CA LEU A 139 12.07 5.54 12.36
C LEU A 139 10.64 5.00 12.50
N LEU A 140 10.46 3.79 13.02
CA LEU A 140 9.16 3.12 13.07
C LEU A 140 8.20 3.72 14.11
N ASP A 141 8.65 3.92 15.35
CA ASP A 141 7.88 4.49 16.45
C ASP A 141 8.80 5.04 17.56
N GLU A 142 8.21 5.62 18.62
CA GLU A 142 8.95 6.20 19.75
C GLU A 142 9.75 5.14 20.54
N GLY A 143 9.19 3.95 20.76
CA GLY A 143 9.81 2.91 21.57
C GLY A 143 11.00 2.22 20.90
N THR A 144 10.95 2.09 19.58
CA THR A 144 12.05 1.54 18.75
C THR A 144 13.11 2.59 18.42
N ALA A 145 12.84 3.88 18.65
CA ALA A 145 13.78 4.98 18.44
C ALA A 145 14.65 5.31 19.66
N ALA A 146 14.18 5.00 20.88
CA ALA A 146 14.86 5.27 22.16
C ALA A 146 16.07 4.36 22.41
#